data_AF-A0A3R6VJT0-F1
#
_entry.id   AF-A0A3R6VJT0-F1
#
_cell.length_a   1.000
_cell.length_b   1.000
_cell.length_c   1.000
_cell.angle_alpha   90.00
_cell.angle_beta   90.00
_cell.angle_gamma   90.00
#
_symmetry.space_group_name_H-M   'P 1'
#
loop_
_entity.id
_entity.type
_entity.pdbx_description
1 polymer ?
#
loop_
_entity_poly.entity_id
_entity_poly.type
_entity_poly.pdbx_seq_one_letter_code
_entity_poly.pdbx_strand_id
1 'polypeptide(L)'
;MCLHGRLDGTFTSLTPRYSFAPASDGDFIDDDIDNLRLQLDEVEQVAHSRVAIRLSSCCVQELRQAAKYGLHLVAKNSDLIQNTQAEVDRLTSALHDATVALQDAMATAVEKDAVIHRLQSTKRDMLDIIQQMKCAAANDASVRKALASKNATLHSRLAAAMAKVEMYHEAFQERLADEDRLRNTIEELTLELQTQGDHVEAKSNLMHSMMVKCNRLERELEALVGRDSTSLPQNNAGVENKDDYATPMLSTEDRTALASFDRLENFFKLTALGIILDHGAHDKLLQGSSRHTIQAWFREAMANDVPYHQWHRWLTIRIAAYVCVNRCTKTGRG
;
A
#
# COMPACT_ATOMS: atom_id res chain seq x y z
N MET A 1 5.86 81.44 -20.25
CA MET A 1 6.67 82.23 -19.30
C MET A 1 8.06 82.42 -19.88
N CYS A 2 8.70 83.58 -19.59
CA CYS A 2 10.00 84.07 -20.04
C CYS A 2 9.99 84.67 -21.47
N LEU A 3 9.71 85.97 -21.68
CA LEU A 3 10.53 87.17 -21.45
C LEU A 3 11.97 87.06 -21.99
N HIS A 4 12.28 87.78 -23.07
CA HIS A 4 13.24 88.91 -23.05
C HIS A 4 13.30 89.60 -24.42
N GLY A 5 12.90 90.86 -24.44
CA GLY A 5 13.29 91.80 -25.48
C GLY A 5 14.70 92.35 -25.21
N ARG A 6 15.35 92.81 -26.28
CA ARG A 6 16.49 93.73 -26.19
C ARG A 6 16.31 94.81 -27.26
N LEU A 7 15.99 96.01 -26.77
CA LEU A 7 16.30 97.28 -27.43
C LEU A 7 17.81 97.47 -27.39
N ASP A 8 18.40 98.07 -28.42
CA ASP A 8 19.43 99.09 -28.25
C ASP A 8 19.76 99.79 -29.57
N GLY A 9 19.85 101.13 -29.46
CA GLY A 9 20.71 102.06 -30.20
C GLY A 9 20.67 102.03 -31.74
N THR A 10 20.62 103.15 -32.44
CA THR A 10 21.48 104.30 -32.19
C THR A 10 20.98 105.49 -33.02
N PHE A 11 20.90 106.63 -32.34
CA PHE A 11 20.55 107.94 -32.82
C PHE A 11 21.81 108.61 -33.38
N THR A 12 21.79 109.13 -34.61
CA THR A 12 22.76 110.15 -35.05
C THR A 12 22.08 111.21 -35.89
N SER A 13 21.94 112.37 -35.26
CA SER A 13 21.55 113.65 -35.84
C SER A 13 22.75 114.31 -36.52
N LEU A 14 22.57 114.93 -37.68
CA LEU A 14 23.52 115.89 -38.25
C LEU A 14 22.74 117.05 -38.89
N THR A 15 22.53 118.11 -38.11
CA THR A 15 22.23 119.46 -38.60
C THR A 15 23.46 120.35 -38.36
N PRO A 16 23.98 121.08 -39.37
CA PRO A 16 25.01 122.08 -39.15
C PRO A 16 24.40 123.41 -38.69
N ARG A 17 25.04 124.03 -37.68
CA ARG A 17 24.74 125.40 -37.22
C ARG A 17 25.54 126.44 -38.00
N TYR A 18 24.81 127.43 -38.50
CA TYR A 18 25.09 128.86 -38.72
C TYR A 18 26.51 129.42 -38.58
N SER A 19 26.86 130.29 -39.53
CA SER A 19 27.69 131.48 -39.29
C SER A 19 27.05 132.69 -39.98
N PHE A 20 26.86 133.76 -39.20
CA PHE A 20 26.38 135.09 -39.60
C PHE A 20 27.60 136.02 -39.77
N ALA A 21 27.48 137.03 -40.63
CA ALA A 21 28.21 138.30 -40.50
C ALA A 21 27.30 139.46 -40.98
N PRO A 22 27.36 140.67 -40.37
CA PRO A 22 26.24 141.62 -40.38
C PRO A 22 26.51 142.97 -41.09
N ALA A 23 25.42 143.77 -41.12
CA ALA A 23 25.28 145.22 -41.34
C ALA A 23 25.33 145.67 -42.82
N SER A 24 24.49 146.59 -43.30
CA SER A 24 24.14 147.89 -42.70
C SER A 24 22.87 148.52 -43.27
N ASP A 25 22.10 149.14 -42.39
CA ASP A 25 21.29 150.36 -42.49
C ASP A 25 20.52 150.67 -43.78
N GLY A 26 19.19 150.65 -43.61
CA GLY A 26 18.23 151.38 -44.41
C GLY A 26 16.89 151.34 -43.70
N ASP A 27 16.55 152.42 -43.00
CA ASP A 27 15.23 152.71 -42.43
C ASP A 27 14.10 152.22 -43.34
N PHE A 28 13.06 151.57 -42.77
CA PHE A 28 11.63 151.81 -43.07
C PHE A 28 10.70 150.77 -42.39
N ILE A 29 9.77 151.30 -41.57
CA ILE A 29 8.43 150.78 -41.18
C ILE A 29 8.38 149.47 -40.35
N ASP A 30 8.45 149.59 -39.01
CA ASP A 30 8.36 148.47 -38.05
C ASP A 30 6.92 147.97 -37.76
N ASP A 31 5.88 148.77 -37.95
CA ASP A 31 4.51 148.40 -37.51
C ASP A 31 3.80 147.36 -38.42
N ASP A 32 4.21 147.22 -39.68
CA ASP A 32 3.62 146.27 -40.63
C ASP A 32 4.25 144.86 -40.54
N ILE A 33 5.49 144.75 -40.06
CA ILE A 33 6.20 143.47 -39.91
C ILE A 33 5.67 142.67 -38.71
N ASP A 34 5.38 143.35 -37.60
CA ASP A 34 4.82 142.68 -36.42
C ASP A 34 3.39 142.20 -36.66
N ASN A 35 2.60 142.92 -37.46
CA ASN A 35 1.26 142.48 -37.86
C ASN A 35 1.30 141.28 -38.83
N LEU A 36 2.26 141.26 -39.77
CA LEU A 36 2.50 140.10 -40.63
C LEU A 36 3.06 138.89 -39.85
N ARG A 37 3.85 139.11 -38.80
CA ARG A 37 4.32 138.05 -37.90
C ARG A 37 3.20 137.46 -37.05
N LEU A 38 2.31 138.30 -36.50
CA LEU A 38 1.11 137.83 -35.79
C LEU A 38 0.18 137.03 -36.70
N GLN A 39 -0.03 137.49 -37.94
CA GLN A 39 -0.84 136.74 -38.92
C GLN A 39 -0.16 135.43 -39.37
N LEU A 40 1.17 135.41 -39.49
CA LEU A 40 1.91 134.20 -39.82
C LEU A 40 1.89 133.20 -38.64
N ASP A 41 2.03 133.69 -37.41
CA ASP A 41 1.91 132.89 -36.18
C ASP A 41 0.49 132.33 -36.01
N GLU A 42 -0.56 133.10 -36.32
CA GLU A 42 -1.95 132.61 -36.34
C GLU A 42 -2.17 131.56 -37.44
N VAL A 43 -1.65 131.77 -38.65
CA VAL A 43 -1.76 130.80 -39.76
C VAL A 43 -0.96 129.54 -39.47
N GLU A 44 0.24 129.65 -38.90
CA GLU A 44 1.03 128.51 -38.43
C GLU A 44 0.34 127.80 -37.27
N GLN A 45 -0.25 128.51 -36.31
CA GLN A 45 -0.97 127.91 -35.19
C GLN A 45 -2.24 127.18 -35.66
N VAL A 46 -2.95 127.72 -36.65
CA VAL A 46 -4.10 127.05 -37.28
C VAL A 46 -3.65 125.85 -38.11
N ALA A 47 -2.52 125.92 -38.82
CA ALA A 47 -1.95 124.80 -39.57
C ALA A 47 -1.49 123.67 -38.63
N HIS A 48 -0.76 124.00 -37.56
CA HIS A 48 -0.36 123.06 -36.50
C HIS A 48 -1.57 122.46 -35.79
N SER A 49 -2.61 123.25 -35.50
CA SER A 49 -3.85 122.75 -34.90
C SER A 49 -4.60 121.80 -35.84
N ARG A 50 -4.67 122.10 -37.13
CA ARG A 50 -5.29 121.20 -38.14
C ARG A 50 -4.49 119.91 -38.32
N VAL A 51 -3.16 119.98 -38.31
CA VAL A 51 -2.28 118.79 -38.36
C VAL A 51 -2.43 117.98 -37.08
N ALA A 52 -2.44 118.61 -35.90
CA ALA A 52 -2.66 117.94 -34.62
C ALA A 52 -4.04 117.26 -34.53
N ILE A 53 -5.11 117.91 -35.03
CA ILE A 53 -6.45 117.31 -35.10
C ILE A 53 -6.48 116.11 -36.06
N ARG A 54 -5.81 116.21 -37.23
CA ARG A 54 -5.73 115.08 -38.17
C ARG A 54 -4.93 113.91 -37.61
N LEU A 55 -3.77 114.17 -36.99
CA LEU A 55 -2.96 113.17 -36.32
C LEU A 55 -3.71 112.53 -35.14
N SER A 56 -4.42 113.34 -34.35
CA SER A 56 -5.31 112.86 -33.28
C SER A 56 -6.44 111.98 -33.81
N SER A 57 -7.10 112.39 -34.90
CA SER A 57 -8.14 111.59 -35.55
C SER A 57 -7.61 110.27 -36.11
N CYS A 58 -6.40 110.26 -36.70
CA CYS A 58 -5.76 109.04 -37.19
C CYS A 58 -5.42 108.09 -36.03
N CYS A 59 -4.81 108.61 -34.97
CA CYS A 59 -4.47 107.86 -33.76
C CYS A 59 -5.72 107.25 -33.09
N VAL A 60 -6.84 108.00 -33.03
CA VAL A 60 -8.11 107.50 -32.50
C VAL A 60 -8.69 106.38 -33.38
N GLN A 61 -8.55 106.46 -34.71
CA GLN A 61 -8.99 105.39 -35.61
C GLN A 61 -8.14 104.13 -35.45
N GLU A 62 -6.82 104.27 -35.34
CA GLU A 62 -5.90 103.16 -35.08
C GLU A 62 -6.19 102.50 -33.72
N LEU A 63 -6.42 103.28 -32.66
CA LEU A 63 -6.82 102.77 -31.35
C LEU A 63 -8.16 102.02 -31.41
N ARG A 64 -9.14 102.54 -32.16
CA ARG A 64 -10.43 101.84 -32.37
C ARG A 64 -10.26 100.53 -33.15
N GLN A 65 -9.39 100.51 -34.15
CA GLN A 65 -9.10 99.31 -34.92
C GLN A 65 -8.35 98.26 -34.07
N ALA A 66 -7.37 98.69 -33.28
CA ALA A 66 -6.66 97.85 -32.33
C ALA A 66 -7.61 97.28 -31.27
N ALA A 67 -8.54 98.08 -30.73
CA ALA A 67 -9.55 97.61 -29.79
C ALA A 67 -10.51 96.56 -30.41
N LYS A 68 -10.96 96.77 -31.66
CA LYS A 68 -11.78 95.78 -32.39
C LYS A 68 -11.03 94.47 -32.62
N TYR A 69 -9.76 94.55 -33.01
CA TYR A 69 -8.91 93.37 -33.21
C TYR A 69 -8.65 92.65 -31.88
N GLY A 70 -8.37 93.39 -30.81
CA GLY A 70 -8.22 92.85 -29.46
C GLY A 70 -9.47 92.10 -28.99
N LEU A 71 -10.67 92.66 -29.20
CA LEU A 71 -11.93 91.99 -28.85
C LEU A 71 -12.15 90.70 -29.66
N HIS A 72 -11.82 90.71 -30.95
CA HIS A 72 -11.89 89.51 -31.80
C HIS A 72 -10.93 88.41 -31.33
N LEU A 73 -9.71 88.77 -30.91
CA LEU A 73 -8.75 87.82 -30.34
C LEU A 73 -9.25 87.23 -29.01
N VAL A 74 -9.84 88.05 -28.13
CA VAL A 74 -10.44 87.57 -26.88
C VAL A 74 -11.56 86.58 -27.16
N ALA A 75 -12.45 86.87 -28.11
CA ALA A 75 -13.52 85.96 -28.51
C ALA A 75 -12.97 84.62 -29.04
N LYS A 76 -12.00 84.66 -29.97
CA LYS A 76 -11.35 83.44 -30.49
C LYS A 76 -10.63 82.64 -29.42
N ASN A 77 -9.97 83.31 -28.47
CA ASN A 77 -9.33 82.63 -27.35
C ASN A 77 -10.36 81.98 -26.43
N SER A 78 -11.51 82.64 -26.20
CA SER A 78 -12.61 82.05 -25.44
C SER A 78 -13.15 80.79 -26.11
N ASP A 79 -13.39 80.83 -27.43
CA ASP A 79 -13.85 79.68 -28.21
C ASP A 79 -12.82 78.54 -28.18
N LEU A 80 -11.53 78.87 -28.31
CA LEU A 80 -10.46 77.89 -28.25
C LEU A 80 -10.39 77.24 -26.87
N ILE A 81 -10.44 78.01 -25.78
CA ILE A 81 -10.45 77.50 -24.41
C ILE A 81 -11.63 76.57 -24.20
N GLN A 82 -12.83 76.98 -24.63
CA GLN A 82 -14.04 76.17 -24.48
C GLN A 82 -13.95 74.85 -25.27
N ASN A 83 -13.45 74.89 -26.51
CA ASN A 83 -13.27 73.69 -27.33
C ASN A 83 -12.19 72.76 -26.73
N THR A 84 -11.08 73.31 -26.25
CA THR A 84 -10.05 72.52 -25.57
C THR A 84 -10.57 71.90 -24.28
N GLN A 85 -11.39 72.62 -23.50
CA GLN A 85 -11.98 72.09 -22.28
C GLN A 85 -12.97 70.96 -22.59
N ALA A 86 -13.82 71.13 -23.61
CA ALA A 86 -14.75 70.09 -24.04
C ALA A 86 -14.01 68.81 -24.49
N GLU A 87 -12.88 68.96 -25.20
CA GLU A 87 -12.07 67.80 -25.61
C GLU A 87 -11.35 67.16 -24.41
N VAL A 88 -10.85 67.95 -23.45
CA VAL A 88 -10.28 67.44 -22.20
C VAL A 88 -11.32 66.65 -21.41
N ASP A 89 -12.54 67.16 -21.28
CA ASP A 89 -13.63 66.48 -20.58
C ASP A 89 -14.01 65.17 -21.28
N ARG A 90 -14.07 65.18 -22.63
CA ARG A 90 -14.33 63.98 -23.44
C ARG A 90 -13.25 62.92 -23.26
N LEU A 91 -11.98 63.31 -23.33
CA LEU A 91 -10.84 62.40 -23.12
C LEU A 91 -10.78 61.88 -21.69
N THR A 92 -11.12 62.71 -20.70
CA THR A 92 -11.18 62.32 -19.29
C THR A 92 -12.27 61.28 -19.06
N SER A 93 -13.46 61.45 -19.64
CA SER A 93 -14.53 60.46 -19.59
C SER A 93 -14.12 59.15 -20.27
N ALA A 94 -13.55 59.22 -21.47
CA ALA A 94 -13.10 58.02 -22.19
C ALA A 94 -11.99 57.27 -21.44
N LEU A 95 -11.07 57.99 -20.80
CA LEU A 95 -10.03 57.39 -19.95
C LEU A 95 -10.63 56.72 -18.72
N HIS A 96 -11.64 57.33 -18.10
CA HIS A 96 -12.34 56.73 -16.97
C HIS A 96 -13.04 55.42 -17.38
N ASP A 97 -13.80 55.43 -18.48
CA ASP A 97 -14.48 54.25 -19.01
C ASP A 97 -13.50 53.12 -19.34
N ALA A 98 -12.37 53.46 -19.98
CA ALA A 98 -11.31 52.49 -20.27
C ALA A 98 -10.66 51.93 -19.01
N THR A 99 -10.51 52.74 -17.96
CA THR A 99 -9.97 52.31 -16.67
C THR A 99 -10.91 51.33 -15.98
N VAL A 100 -12.21 51.61 -15.97
CA VAL A 100 -13.24 50.72 -15.42
C VAL A 100 -13.27 49.40 -16.20
N ALA A 101 -13.29 49.46 -17.53
CA ALA A 101 -13.27 48.27 -18.37
C ALA A 101 -12.02 47.41 -18.15
N LEU A 102 -10.85 48.03 -17.94
CA LEU A 102 -9.62 47.32 -17.61
C LEU A 102 -9.71 46.64 -16.23
N GLN A 103 -10.26 47.32 -15.22
CA GLN A 103 -10.47 46.75 -13.89
C GLN A 103 -11.39 45.53 -13.93
N ASP A 104 -12.50 45.61 -14.65
CA ASP A 104 -13.43 44.49 -14.84
C ASP A 104 -12.75 43.33 -15.60
N ALA A 105 -11.99 43.63 -16.66
CA ALA A 105 -11.24 42.61 -17.39
C ALA A 105 -10.20 41.91 -16.50
N MET A 106 -9.50 42.65 -15.65
CA MET A 106 -8.57 42.08 -14.68
C MET A 106 -9.27 41.20 -13.64
N ALA A 107 -10.42 41.64 -13.12
CA ALA A 107 -11.20 40.84 -12.17
C ALA A 107 -11.67 39.51 -12.79
N THR A 108 -12.20 39.54 -14.02
CA THR A 108 -12.60 38.32 -14.73
C THR A 108 -11.43 37.40 -15.08
N ALA A 109 -10.24 37.96 -15.35
CA ALA A 109 -9.04 37.16 -15.59
C ALA A 109 -8.61 36.40 -14.34
N VAL A 110 -8.58 37.06 -13.18
CA VAL A 110 -8.26 36.43 -11.89
C VAL A 110 -9.26 35.33 -11.54
N GLU A 111 -10.55 35.54 -11.79
CA GLU A 111 -11.57 34.51 -11.56
C GLU A 111 -11.37 33.29 -12.48
N LYS A 112 -11.05 33.50 -13.75
CA LYS A 112 -10.73 32.43 -14.70
C LYS A 112 -9.49 31.64 -14.24
N ASP A 113 -8.44 32.31 -13.79
CA ASP A 113 -7.23 31.65 -13.29
C ASP A 113 -7.54 30.81 -12.03
N ALA A 114 -8.38 31.32 -11.13
CA ALA A 114 -8.84 30.56 -9.97
C ALA A 114 -9.60 29.28 -10.37
N VAL A 115 -10.47 29.37 -11.39
CA VAL A 115 -11.19 28.20 -11.94
C VAL A 115 -10.23 27.22 -12.59
N ILE A 116 -9.26 27.69 -13.37
CA ILE A 116 -8.22 26.84 -13.99
C ILE A 116 -7.44 26.10 -12.92
N HIS A 117 -7.01 26.77 -11.85
CA HIS A 117 -6.31 26.12 -10.75
C HIS A 117 -7.16 25.06 -10.04
N ARG A 118 -8.45 25.33 -9.80
CA ARG A 118 -9.37 24.32 -9.25
C ARG A 118 -9.48 23.09 -10.16
N LEU A 119 -9.69 23.30 -11.46
CA LEU A 119 -9.75 22.22 -12.44
C LEU A 119 -8.45 21.42 -12.51
N GLN A 120 -7.29 22.08 -12.45
CA GLN A 120 -5.99 21.42 -12.41
C GLN A 120 -5.78 20.62 -11.11
N SER A 121 -6.27 21.10 -9.97
CA SER A 121 -6.28 20.35 -8.72
C SER A 121 -7.13 19.09 -8.84
N THR A 122 -8.40 19.25 -9.25
CA THR A 122 -9.33 18.12 -9.41
C THR A 122 -8.81 17.11 -10.43
N LYS A 123 -8.16 17.55 -11.52
CA LYS A 123 -7.50 16.65 -12.47
C LYS A 123 -6.40 15.82 -11.80
N ARG A 124 -5.57 16.41 -10.95
CA ARG A 124 -4.53 15.68 -10.20
C ARG A 124 -5.17 14.67 -9.25
N ASP A 125 -6.16 15.09 -8.48
CA ASP A 125 -6.87 14.22 -7.53
C ASP A 125 -7.52 13.02 -8.24
N MET A 126 -8.14 13.24 -9.42
CA MET A 126 -8.70 12.16 -10.23
C MET A 126 -7.64 11.18 -10.73
N LEU A 127 -6.47 11.68 -11.17
CA LEU A 127 -5.37 10.82 -11.61
C LEU A 127 -4.81 9.98 -10.45
N ASP A 128 -4.71 10.56 -9.26
CA ASP A 128 -4.28 9.85 -8.06
C ASP A 128 -5.28 8.76 -7.67
N ILE A 129 -6.59 9.04 -7.71
CA ILE A 129 -7.63 8.03 -7.49
C ILE A 129 -7.53 6.89 -8.52
N ILE A 130 -7.36 7.21 -9.81
CA ILE A 130 -7.20 6.20 -10.87
C ILE A 130 -5.98 5.32 -10.60
N GLN A 131 -4.86 5.92 -10.17
CA GLN A 131 -3.65 5.18 -9.83
C GLN A 131 -3.85 4.28 -8.61
N GLN A 132 -4.53 4.76 -7.56
CA GLN A 132 -4.88 3.95 -6.39
C GLN A 132 -5.78 2.77 -6.78
N MET A 133 -6.82 2.99 -7.61
CA MET A 133 -7.69 1.94 -8.11
C MET A 133 -6.90 0.90 -8.92
N LYS A 134 -5.93 1.33 -9.75
CA LYS A 134 -5.07 0.43 -10.52
C LYS A 134 -4.19 -0.43 -9.61
N CYS A 135 -3.60 0.15 -8.56
CA CYS A 135 -2.83 -0.59 -7.57
C CYS A 135 -3.70 -1.59 -6.79
N ALA A 136 -4.90 -1.19 -6.37
CA ALA A 136 -5.86 -2.07 -5.70
C ALA A 136 -6.27 -3.26 -6.59
N ALA A 137 -6.61 -3.00 -7.87
CA ALA A 137 -6.96 -4.04 -8.82
C ALA A 137 -5.81 -5.03 -9.09
N ALA A 138 -4.56 -4.54 -9.15
CA ALA A 138 -3.38 -5.39 -9.29
C ALA A 138 -3.17 -6.29 -8.06
N ASN A 139 -3.38 -5.74 -6.86
CA ASN A 139 -3.33 -6.52 -5.62
C ASN A 139 -4.42 -7.59 -5.59
N ASP A 140 -5.66 -7.25 -5.97
CA ASP A 140 -6.76 -8.22 -6.05
C ASP A 140 -6.50 -9.33 -7.07
N ALA A 141 -5.86 -9.01 -8.21
CA ALA A 141 -5.45 -10.01 -9.19
C ALA A 141 -4.37 -10.96 -8.62
N SER A 142 -3.41 -10.42 -7.88
CA SER A 142 -2.37 -11.20 -7.18
C SER A 142 -2.98 -12.13 -6.12
N VAL A 143 -3.89 -11.62 -5.29
CA VAL A 143 -4.62 -12.39 -4.27
C VAL A 143 -5.44 -13.51 -4.92
N ARG A 144 -6.18 -13.21 -6.00
CA ARG A 144 -6.95 -14.22 -6.74
C ARG A 144 -6.05 -15.31 -7.32
N LYS A 145 -4.88 -14.96 -7.85
CA LYS A 145 -3.91 -15.94 -8.36
C LYS A 145 -3.34 -16.82 -7.25
N ALA A 146 -2.99 -16.25 -6.10
CA ALA A 146 -2.51 -16.99 -4.94
C ALA A 146 -3.60 -17.93 -4.38
N LEU A 147 -4.85 -17.48 -4.33
CA LEU A 147 -5.98 -18.31 -3.91
C LEU A 147 -6.24 -19.47 -4.87
N ALA A 148 -6.22 -19.20 -6.19
CA ALA A 148 -6.37 -20.24 -7.21
C ALA A 148 -5.26 -21.30 -7.13
N SER A 149 -4.00 -20.88 -6.91
CA SER A 149 -2.87 -21.78 -6.71
C SER A 149 -3.06 -22.65 -5.45
N LYS A 150 -3.45 -22.05 -4.31
CA LYS A 150 -3.76 -22.81 -3.10
C LYS A 150 -4.90 -23.80 -3.30
N ASN A 151 -5.96 -23.40 -4.00
CA ASN A 151 -7.10 -24.26 -4.27
C ASN A 151 -6.70 -25.46 -5.14
N ALA A 152 -5.89 -25.24 -6.18
CA ALA A 152 -5.34 -26.32 -7.00
C ALA A 152 -4.49 -27.29 -6.17
N THR A 153 -3.64 -26.78 -5.26
CA THR A 153 -2.86 -27.63 -4.35
C THR A 153 -3.76 -28.43 -3.40
N LEU A 154 -4.81 -27.83 -2.84
CA LEU A 154 -5.75 -28.52 -1.95
C LEU A 154 -6.53 -29.61 -2.70
N HIS A 155 -7.00 -29.33 -3.92
CA HIS A 155 -7.64 -30.33 -4.76
C HIS A 155 -6.71 -31.50 -5.10
N SER A 156 -5.45 -31.21 -5.43
CA SER A 156 -4.45 -32.26 -5.67
C SER A 156 -4.19 -33.11 -4.41
N ARG A 157 -4.09 -32.48 -3.23
CA ARG A 157 -3.95 -33.19 -1.94
C ARG A 157 -5.18 -34.03 -1.61
N LEU A 158 -6.38 -33.52 -1.89
CA LEU A 158 -7.63 -34.25 -1.69
C LEU A 158 -7.70 -35.46 -2.60
N ALA A 159 -7.39 -35.31 -3.89
CA ALA A 159 -7.34 -36.43 -4.83
C ALA A 159 -6.33 -37.51 -4.40
N ALA A 160 -5.13 -37.09 -3.96
CA ALA A 160 -4.13 -38.02 -3.44
C ALA A 160 -4.58 -38.74 -2.15
N ALA A 161 -5.33 -38.04 -1.27
CA ALA A 161 -5.90 -38.65 -0.08
C ALA A 161 -7.02 -39.65 -0.41
N MET A 162 -7.89 -39.31 -1.37
CA MET A 162 -8.94 -40.22 -1.85
C MET A 162 -8.34 -41.50 -2.45
N ALA A 163 -7.33 -41.37 -3.31
CA ALA A 163 -6.62 -42.52 -3.88
C ALA A 163 -5.99 -43.42 -2.80
N LYS A 164 -5.42 -42.82 -1.74
CA LYS A 164 -4.91 -43.60 -0.60
C LYS A 164 -6.02 -44.34 0.15
N VAL A 165 -7.18 -43.71 0.33
CA VAL A 165 -8.34 -44.35 0.98
C VAL A 165 -8.83 -45.53 0.14
N GLU A 166 -8.91 -45.37 -1.19
CA GLU A 166 -9.25 -46.46 -2.11
C GLU A 166 -8.25 -47.62 -1.99
N MET A 167 -6.94 -47.34 -2.03
CA MET A 167 -5.91 -48.37 -1.83
C MET A 167 -6.04 -49.09 -0.48
N TYR A 168 -6.29 -48.36 0.61
CA TYR A 168 -6.48 -48.99 1.92
C TYR A 168 -7.77 -49.81 1.98
N HIS A 169 -8.82 -49.38 1.28
CA HIS A 169 -10.06 -50.12 1.16
C HIS A 169 -9.85 -51.44 0.43
N GLU A 170 -9.16 -51.43 -0.72
CA GLU A 170 -8.81 -52.64 -1.48
C GLU A 170 -7.98 -53.63 -0.64
N ALA A 171 -6.93 -53.15 0.03
CA ALA A 171 -6.11 -53.99 0.92
C ALA A 171 -6.86 -54.51 2.16
N PHE A 172 -7.94 -53.85 2.57
CA PHE A 172 -8.82 -54.34 3.63
C PHE A 172 -9.76 -55.44 3.11
N GLN A 173 -10.31 -55.27 1.90
CA GLN A 173 -11.13 -56.30 1.26
C GLN A 173 -10.34 -57.57 0.97
N GLU A 174 -9.10 -57.46 0.53
CA GLU A 174 -8.22 -58.62 0.32
C GLU A 174 -7.99 -59.38 1.63
N ARG A 175 -7.73 -58.67 2.74
CA ARG A 175 -7.60 -59.30 4.07
C ARG A 175 -8.87 -59.98 4.55
N LEU A 176 -10.04 -59.42 4.28
CA LEU A 176 -11.31 -60.08 4.59
C LEU A 176 -11.47 -61.37 3.80
N ALA A 177 -11.15 -61.36 2.50
CA ALA A 177 -11.21 -62.56 1.67
C ALA A 177 -10.22 -63.64 2.14
N ASP A 178 -9.02 -63.25 2.57
CA ASP A 178 -8.05 -64.17 3.16
C ASP A 178 -8.51 -64.72 4.52
N GLU A 179 -9.14 -63.90 5.36
CA GLU A 179 -9.74 -64.35 6.63
C GLU A 179 -10.83 -65.40 6.38
N ASP A 180 -11.73 -65.16 5.42
CA ASP A 180 -12.80 -66.11 5.06
C ASP A 180 -12.21 -67.43 4.53
N ARG A 181 -11.15 -67.37 3.71
CA ARG A 181 -10.44 -68.57 3.24
C ARG A 181 -9.84 -69.36 4.39
N LEU A 182 -9.15 -68.68 5.32
CA LEU A 182 -8.56 -69.32 6.49
C LEU A 182 -9.63 -69.92 7.40
N ARG A 183 -10.77 -69.25 7.59
CA ARG A 183 -11.92 -69.79 8.34
C ARG A 183 -12.43 -71.09 7.71
N ASN A 184 -12.64 -71.11 6.39
CA ASN A 184 -13.06 -72.33 5.69
C ASN A 184 -12.04 -73.47 5.86
N THR A 185 -10.75 -73.19 5.73
CA THR A 185 -9.69 -74.20 5.96
C THR A 185 -9.68 -74.71 7.40
N ILE A 186 -9.90 -73.84 8.39
CA ILE A 186 -10.01 -74.26 9.79
C ILE A 186 -11.23 -75.17 9.99
N GLU A 187 -12.38 -74.84 9.39
CA GLU A 187 -13.58 -75.66 9.46
C GLU A 187 -13.35 -77.05 8.82
N GLU A 188 -12.73 -77.11 7.65
CA GLU A 188 -12.36 -78.36 6.98
C GLU A 188 -11.41 -79.22 7.84
N LEU A 189 -10.35 -78.63 8.37
CA LEU A 189 -9.38 -79.33 9.23
C LEU A 189 -10.02 -79.78 10.55
N THR A 190 -10.94 -79.00 11.11
CA THR A 190 -11.67 -79.36 12.33
C THR A 190 -12.55 -80.58 12.07
N LEU A 191 -13.22 -80.63 10.92
CA LEU A 191 -14.04 -81.77 10.52
C LEU A 191 -13.20 -83.03 10.28
N GLU A 192 -12.04 -82.90 9.61
CA GLU A 192 -11.10 -84.00 9.42
C GLU A 192 -10.52 -84.54 10.74
N LEU A 193 -10.19 -83.65 11.69
CA LEU A 193 -9.76 -84.08 13.02
C LEU A 193 -10.87 -84.80 13.78
N GLN A 194 -12.12 -84.37 13.62
CA GLN A 194 -13.27 -85.02 14.25
C GLN A 194 -13.50 -86.42 13.67
N THR A 195 -13.46 -86.59 12.35
CA THR A 195 -13.59 -87.92 11.71
C THR A 195 -12.45 -88.86 12.09
N GLN A 196 -11.21 -88.34 12.20
CA GLN A 196 -10.07 -89.11 12.70
C GLN A 196 -10.25 -89.49 14.17
N GLY A 197 -10.76 -88.58 15.00
CA GLY A 197 -11.14 -88.84 16.39
C GLY A 197 -12.15 -89.98 16.52
N ASP A 198 -13.24 -89.90 15.75
CA ASP A 198 -14.28 -90.94 15.69
C ASP A 198 -13.70 -92.30 15.26
N HIS A 199 -12.77 -92.31 14.30
CA HIS A 199 -12.07 -93.53 13.90
C HIS A 199 -11.22 -94.11 15.03
N VAL A 200 -10.47 -93.27 15.75
CA VAL A 200 -9.65 -93.71 16.89
C VAL A 200 -10.54 -94.25 18.01
N GLU A 201 -11.66 -93.59 18.30
CA GLU A 201 -12.63 -94.05 19.29
C GLU A 201 -13.23 -95.42 18.89
N ALA A 202 -13.63 -95.59 17.62
CA ALA A 202 -14.11 -96.86 17.09
C ALA A 202 -13.05 -97.98 17.22
N LYS A 203 -11.77 -97.68 16.94
CA LYS A 203 -10.64 -98.61 17.13
C LYS A 203 -10.44 -98.95 18.61
N SER A 204 -10.52 -97.96 19.49
CA SER A 204 -10.42 -98.15 20.95
C SER A 204 -11.53 -99.06 21.47
N ASN A 205 -12.78 -98.83 21.04
CA ASN A 205 -13.94 -99.65 21.39
C ASN A 205 -13.80 -101.10 20.91
N LEU A 206 -13.27 -101.30 19.69
CA LEU A 206 -12.96 -102.64 19.16
C LEU A 206 -11.88 -103.33 20.00
N MET A 207 -10.79 -102.63 20.32
CA MET A 207 -9.71 -103.15 21.14
C MET A 207 -10.20 -103.52 22.55
N HIS A 208 -11.06 -102.69 23.15
CA HIS A 208 -11.68 -102.99 24.43
C HIS A 208 -12.57 -104.24 24.36
N SER A 209 -13.39 -104.37 23.32
CA SER A 209 -14.20 -105.57 23.07
C SER A 209 -13.35 -106.82 22.91
N MET A 210 -12.25 -106.74 22.14
CA MET A 210 -11.29 -107.83 21.99
C MET A 210 -10.62 -108.18 23.32
N MET A 211 -10.17 -107.20 24.10
CA MET A 211 -9.58 -107.41 25.42
C MET A 211 -10.55 -108.14 26.36
N VAL A 212 -11.84 -107.75 26.38
CA VAL A 212 -12.86 -108.45 27.18
C VAL A 212 -13.02 -109.90 26.73
N LYS A 213 -13.00 -110.17 25.41
CA LYS A 213 -13.04 -111.53 24.86
C LYS A 213 -11.79 -112.33 25.21
N CYS A 214 -10.59 -111.75 25.08
CA CYS A 214 -9.32 -112.36 25.48
C CYS A 214 -9.33 -112.69 26.97
N ASN A 215 -9.70 -111.74 27.84
CA ASN A 215 -9.82 -111.99 29.29
C ASN A 215 -10.84 -113.08 29.61
N ARG A 216 -11.93 -113.18 28.85
CA ARG A 216 -12.91 -114.27 28.99
C ARG A 216 -12.30 -115.61 28.57
N LEU A 217 -11.65 -115.66 27.42
CA LEU A 217 -10.99 -116.85 26.91
C LEU A 217 -9.84 -117.28 27.83
N GLU A 218 -9.07 -116.34 28.38
CA GLU A 218 -8.06 -116.56 29.41
C GLU A 218 -8.71 -117.15 30.66
N ARG A 219 -9.84 -116.63 31.15
CA ARG A 219 -10.59 -117.26 32.25
C ARG A 219 -11.11 -118.66 31.92
N GLU A 220 -11.54 -118.90 30.69
CA GLU A 220 -11.96 -120.23 30.22
C GLU A 220 -10.76 -121.19 30.11
N LEU A 221 -9.60 -120.69 29.65
CA LEU A 221 -8.32 -121.38 29.65
C LEU A 221 -7.81 -121.64 31.07
N GLU A 222 -7.88 -120.69 31.97
CA GLU A 222 -7.57 -120.83 33.40
C GLU A 222 -8.56 -121.74 34.11
N ALA A 223 -9.81 -121.86 33.67
CA ALA A 223 -10.74 -122.87 34.18
C ALA A 223 -10.40 -124.27 33.67
N LEU A 224 -9.85 -124.39 32.46
CA LEU A 224 -9.36 -125.63 31.87
C LEU A 224 -7.99 -126.05 32.43
N VAL A 225 -7.09 -125.09 32.65
CA VAL A 225 -5.75 -125.22 33.22
C VAL A 225 -5.83 -125.26 34.75
N GLY A 226 -6.83 -124.66 35.38
CA GLY A 226 -7.10 -124.69 36.82
C GLY A 226 -7.62 -126.04 37.33
N ARG A 227 -7.68 -127.06 36.46
CA ARG A 227 -7.66 -128.46 36.87
C ARG A 227 -6.25 -128.99 37.18
N ASP A 228 -5.21 -128.21 36.91
CA ASP A 228 -3.83 -128.42 37.34
C ASP A 228 -3.12 -127.06 37.62
N SER A 229 -3.09 -126.70 38.90
CA SER A 229 -2.09 -125.82 39.56
C SER A 229 -2.27 -124.28 39.55
N THR A 230 -2.78 -123.81 40.69
CA THR A 230 -2.32 -122.72 41.58
C THR A 230 -1.47 -121.51 41.08
N SER A 231 -1.99 -120.31 41.43
CA SER A 231 -1.34 -119.06 41.90
C SER A 231 -0.65 -118.04 40.96
N LEU A 232 -1.22 -116.82 41.01
CA LEU A 232 -0.75 -115.41 40.79
C LEU A 232 0.73 -115.09 41.16
N PRO A 233 1.34 -113.91 40.81
CA PRO A 233 0.73 -112.61 40.45
C PRO A 233 1.40 -111.74 39.34
N GLN A 234 0.57 -110.86 38.76
CA GLN A 234 0.75 -109.41 38.51
C GLN A 234 2.16 -108.77 38.56
N ASN A 235 2.58 -108.12 37.46
CA ASN A 235 3.57 -107.03 37.45
C ASN A 235 3.32 -106.10 36.24
N ASN A 236 2.67 -104.94 36.49
CA ASN A 236 2.60 -103.84 35.53
C ASN A 236 3.67 -102.81 35.88
N ALA A 237 4.64 -102.62 34.99
CA ALA A 237 5.60 -101.54 35.05
C ALA A 237 4.92 -100.23 34.60
N GLY A 238 4.69 -99.32 35.54
CA GLY A 238 4.38 -97.92 35.25
C GLY A 238 5.67 -97.19 34.88
N VAL A 239 5.74 -96.71 33.64
CA VAL A 239 6.73 -95.71 33.21
C VAL A 239 6.06 -94.35 33.37
N GLU A 240 6.34 -93.68 34.48
CA GLU A 240 5.99 -92.27 34.66
C GLU A 240 6.99 -91.40 33.92
N ASN A 241 6.45 -90.51 33.09
CA ASN A 241 7.19 -89.52 32.34
C ASN A 241 7.73 -88.42 33.26
N LYS A 242 8.97 -88.09 32.92
CA LYS A 242 9.81 -86.97 33.29
C LYS A 242 9.19 -85.57 33.09
N ASP A 243 9.80 -84.65 33.84
CA ASP A 243 10.03 -83.22 33.55
C ASP A 243 8.99 -82.21 34.06
N ASP A 244 9.15 -81.84 35.34
CA ASP A 244 8.70 -80.58 35.90
C ASP A 244 9.95 -79.76 36.30
N TYR A 245 10.48 -78.96 35.38
CA TYR A 245 11.48 -77.94 35.69
C TYR A 245 10.80 -76.57 35.72
N ALA A 246 10.43 -76.17 36.93
CA ALA A 246 10.05 -74.81 37.27
C ALA A 246 11.20 -73.85 36.91
N THR A 247 10.98 -73.03 35.88
CA THR A 247 11.76 -71.81 35.63
C THR A 247 11.32 -70.76 36.66
N PRO A 248 12.22 -69.95 37.26
CA PRO A 248 11.82 -69.00 38.30
C PRO A 248 10.93 -67.91 37.70
N MET A 249 9.67 -67.85 38.12
CA MET A 249 8.80 -66.72 37.78
C MET A 249 9.30 -65.48 38.50
N LEU A 250 9.85 -64.52 37.73
CA LEU A 250 9.80 -63.12 38.13
C LEU A 250 8.34 -62.74 38.41
N SER A 251 8.11 -62.00 39.49
CA SER A 251 6.78 -61.61 39.95
C SER A 251 5.98 -60.97 38.80
N THR A 252 4.71 -61.34 38.69
CA THR A 252 3.78 -60.83 37.67
C THR A 252 3.59 -59.30 37.78
N GLU A 253 3.85 -58.74 38.95
CA GLU A 253 3.83 -57.31 39.27
C GLU A 253 5.01 -56.57 38.64
N ASP A 254 6.22 -57.15 38.65
CA ASP A 254 7.38 -56.54 38.00
C ASP A 254 7.24 -56.53 36.46
N ARG A 255 6.66 -57.60 35.89
CA ARG A 255 6.39 -57.68 34.44
C ARG A 255 5.34 -56.68 33.97
N THR A 256 4.34 -56.36 34.79
CA THR A 256 3.29 -55.39 34.46
C THR A 256 3.76 -53.95 34.68
N ALA A 257 4.57 -53.69 35.71
CA ALA A 257 5.19 -52.38 35.95
C ALA A 257 6.16 -51.99 34.82
N LEU A 258 7.05 -52.90 34.41
CA LEU A 258 7.97 -52.68 33.27
C LEU A 258 7.20 -52.46 31.96
N ALA A 259 6.15 -53.26 31.70
CA ALA A 259 5.32 -53.08 30.52
C ALA A 259 4.52 -51.76 30.52
N SER A 260 4.17 -51.22 31.69
CA SER A 260 3.51 -49.92 31.82
C SER A 260 4.47 -48.74 31.58
N PHE A 261 5.71 -48.88 32.05
CA PHE A 261 6.78 -47.91 31.83
C PHE A 261 7.16 -47.81 30.34
N ASP A 262 7.28 -48.96 29.66
CA ASP A 262 7.55 -49.02 28.21
C ASP A 262 6.40 -48.40 27.39
N ARG A 263 5.16 -48.54 27.83
CA ARG A 263 3.99 -47.89 27.18
C ARG A 263 4.02 -46.37 27.34
N LEU A 264 4.40 -45.88 28.51
CA LEU A 264 4.53 -44.45 28.78
C LEU A 264 5.68 -43.83 27.97
N GLU A 265 6.82 -44.51 27.88
CA GLU A 265 7.94 -44.07 27.05
C GLU A 265 7.55 -44.04 25.56
N ASN A 266 6.84 -45.06 25.08
CA ASN A 266 6.35 -45.10 23.70
C ASN A 266 5.31 -44.00 23.42
N PHE A 267 4.39 -43.74 24.34
CA PHE A 267 3.42 -42.64 24.21
C PHE A 267 4.11 -41.28 24.17
N PHE A 268 5.11 -41.05 25.04
CA PHE A 268 5.89 -39.82 25.04
C PHE A 268 6.66 -39.62 23.73
N LYS A 269 7.31 -40.68 23.23
CA LYS A 269 8.01 -40.66 21.93
C LYS A 269 7.06 -40.37 20.78
N LEU A 270 5.89 -41.01 20.73
CA LEU A 270 4.88 -40.79 19.69
C LEU A 270 4.31 -39.36 19.75
N THR A 271 4.09 -38.82 20.94
CA THR A 271 3.64 -37.44 21.13
C THR A 271 4.70 -36.45 20.64
N ALA A 272 5.98 -36.68 20.97
CA ALA A 272 7.08 -35.86 20.47
C ALA A 272 7.20 -35.93 18.94
N LEU A 273 7.08 -37.13 18.37
CA LEU A 273 7.08 -37.35 16.91
C LEU A 273 5.91 -36.62 16.24
N GLY A 274 4.69 -36.72 16.77
CA GLY A 274 3.52 -36.01 16.25
C GLY A 274 3.73 -34.50 16.18
N ILE A 275 4.25 -33.91 17.26
CA ILE A 275 4.56 -32.47 17.30
C ILE A 275 5.64 -32.10 16.27
N ILE A 276 6.69 -32.91 16.13
CA ILE A 276 7.77 -32.67 15.15
C ILE A 276 7.23 -32.74 13.71
N LEU A 277 6.31 -33.67 13.44
CA LEU A 277 5.66 -33.81 12.13
C LEU A 277 4.75 -32.60 11.83
N ASP A 278 3.95 -32.16 12.82
CA ASP A 278 3.02 -31.03 12.67
C ASP A 278 3.74 -29.69 12.43
N HIS A 279 4.96 -29.53 12.95
CA HIS A 279 5.76 -28.31 12.77
C HIS A 279 6.61 -28.30 11.47
N GLY A 280 6.47 -29.31 10.60
CA GLY A 280 7.10 -29.35 9.27
C GLY A 280 8.64 -29.43 9.30
N ALA A 281 9.23 -29.89 10.41
CA ALA A 281 10.68 -29.87 10.64
C ALA A 281 11.38 -31.22 10.33
N HIS A 282 10.85 -31.98 9.37
CA HIS A 282 11.30 -33.35 9.05
C HIS A 282 12.80 -33.43 8.71
N ASP A 283 13.32 -32.48 7.94
CA ASP A 283 14.70 -32.56 7.40
C ASP A 283 15.80 -32.20 8.41
N LYS A 284 15.45 -31.61 9.57
CA LYS A 284 16.43 -31.12 10.55
C LYS A 284 16.42 -31.89 11.87
N LEU A 285 15.37 -32.68 12.13
CA LEU A 285 15.17 -33.41 13.39
C LEU A 285 15.17 -34.94 13.22
N LEU A 286 15.34 -35.50 12.01
CA LEU A 286 15.30 -36.96 11.79
C LEU A 286 16.67 -37.62 11.55
N GLN A 287 17.78 -36.88 11.64
CA GLN A 287 19.12 -37.47 11.57
C GLN A 287 19.64 -37.80 12.97
N GLY A 288 19.59 -39.09 13.38
CA GLY A 288 20.38 -39.77 14.44
C GLY A 288 20.35 -39.23 15.89
N SER A 289 20.54 -37.92 16.09
CA SER A 289 20.65 -37.24 17.38
C SER A 289 19.30 -37.04 18.09
N SER A 290 18.20 -36.93 17.37
CA SER A 290 16.88 -36.62 17.95
C SER A 290 16.30 -37.72 18.83
N ARG A 291 16.58 -39.00 18.54
CA ARG A 291 16.12 -40.11 19.39
C ARG A 291 16.73 -40.04 20.79
N HIS A 292 18.01 -39.68 20.89
CA HIS A 292 18.71 -39.50 22.15
C HIS A 292 18.18 -38.27 22.90
N THR A 293 17.88 -37.18 22.20
CA THR A 293 17.30 -35.96 22.79
C THR A 293 15.89 -36.20 23.33
N ILE A 294 15.03 -36.91 22.58
CA ILE A 294 13.67 -37.25 23.03
C ILE A 294 13.73 -38.17 24.26
N GLN A 295 14.68 -39.11 24.29
CA GLN A 295 14.87 -39.99 25.45
C GLN A 295 15.42 -39.22 26.66
N ALA A 296 16.28 -38.21 26.47
CA ALA A 296 16.72 -37.33 27.54
C ALA A 296 15.57 -36.49 28.11
N TRP A 297 14.71 -35.95 27.23
CA TRP A 297 13.50 -35.23 27.65
C TRP A 297 12.49 -36.11 28.37
N PHE A 298 12.38 -37.40 28.01
CA PHE A 298 11.55 -38.34 28.75
C PHE A 298 12.04 -38.54 30.19
N ARG A 299 13.35 -38.75 30.37
CA ARG A 299 13.95 -38.84 31.72
C ARG A 299 13.76 -37.56 32.52
N GLU A 300 13.87 -36.40 31.86
CA GLU A 300 13.65 -35.10 32.50
C GLU A 300 12.18 -34.85 32.86
N ALA A 301 11.23 -35.30 32.03
CA ALA A 301 9.80 -35.20 32.33
C ALA A 301 9.42 -36.09 33.52
N MET A 302 10.03 -37.28 33.61
CA MET A 302 9.85 -38.19 34.75
C MET A 302 10.52 -37.65 36.02
N ALA A 303 11.70 -37.03 35.92
CA ALA A 303 12.40 -36.45 37.08
C ALA A 303 11.72 -35.18 37.63
N ASN A 304 10.95 -34.47 36.80
CA ASN A 304 10.19 -33.27 37.19
C ASN A 304 8.70 -33.56 37.47
N ASP A 305 8.31 -34.84 37.58
CA ASP A 305 6.92 -35.29 37.81
C ASP A 305 5.89 -34.60 36.91
N VAL A 306 6.22 -34.41 35.63
CA VAL A 306 5.31 -33.76 34.68
C VAL A 306 4.13 -34.69 34.41
N PRO A 307 2.87 -34.28 34.66
CA PRO A 307 1.72 -35.14 34.42
C PRO A 307 1.55 -35.48 32.93
N TYR A 308 1.14 -36.71 32.62
CA TYR A 308 1.05 -37.20 31.23
C TYR A 308 0.18 -36.34 30.31
N HIS A 309 -0.90 -35.74 30.83
CA HIS A 309 -1.79 -34.86 30.08
C HIS A 309 -1.15 -33.52 29.69
N GLN A 310 -0.03 -33.14 30.31
CA GLN A 310 0.72 -31.91 30.03
C GLN A 310 1.91 -32.14 29.11
N TRP A 311 2.26 -33.40 28.81
CA TRP A 311 3.42 -33.75 28.00
C TRP A 311 3.37 -33.11 26.62
N HIS A 312 2.19 -33.01 26.00
CA HIS A 312 2.05 -32.37 24.69
C HIS A 312 2.48 -30.89 24.74
N ARG A 313 1.92 -30.10 25.67
CA ARG A 313 2.27 -28.68 25.82
C ARG A 313 3.74 -28.49 26.21
N TRP A 314 4.23 -29.33 27.13
CA TRP A 314 5.60 -29.29 27.61
C TRP A 314 6.61 -29.60 26.49
N LEU A 315 6.33 -30.61 25.66
CA LEU A 315 7.13 -30.97 24.50
C LEU A 315 7.10 -29.88 23.41
N THR A 316 5.94 -29.28 23.13
CA THR A 316 5.81 -28.22 22.12
C THR A 316 6.72 -27.03 22.41
N ILE A 317 6.80 -26.59 23.68
CA ILE A 317 7.68 -25.48 24.08
C ILE A 317 9.16 -25.85 23.85
N ARG A 318 9.56 -27.07 24.22
CA ARG A 318 10.95 -27.53 24.10
C ARG A 318 11.36 -27.79 22.66
N ILE A 319 10.49 -28.39 21.85
CA ILE A 319 10.73 -28.63 20.43
C ILE A 319 10.86 -27.29 19.70
N ALA A 320 10.00 -26.31 20.00
CA ALA A 320 10.11 -24.96 19.45
C ALA A 320 11.43 -24.28 19.85
N ALA A 321 11.82 -24.35 21.13
CA ALA A 321 13.09 -23.82 21.61
C ALA A 321 14.30 -24.49 20.94
N TYR A 322 14.30 -25.82 20.83
CA TYR A 322 15.36 -26.59 20.18
C TYR A 322 15.50 -26.26 18.69
N VAL A 323 14.38 -26.01 17.99
CA VAL A 323 14.36 -25.58 16.60
C VAL A 323 14.90 -24.15 16.43
N CYS A 324 14.62 -23.24 17.37
CA CYS A 324 15.13 -21.86 17.35
C CYS A 324 16.64 -21.78 17.67
N VAL A 325 17.11 -22.55 18.66
CA VAL A 325 18.53 -22.58 19.05
C VAL A 325 19.40 -23.16 17.93
N ASN A 326 18.98 -24.24 17.29
CA ASN A 326 19.68 -24.79 16.11
C ASN A 326 19.62 -23.89 14.87
N ARG A 327 18.71 -22.89 14.85
CA ARG A 327 18.65 -21.87 13.79
C ARG A 327 19.71 -20.79 13.99
N CYS A 328 19.96 -20.37 15.24
CA CYS A 328 20.94 -19.33 15.57
C CYS A 328 22.39 -19.82 15.49
N THR A 329 22.68 -21.09 15.77
CA THR A 329 24.05 -21.64 15.73
C THR A 329 24.59 -21.83 14.31
N LYS A 330 23.71 -21.92 13.29
CA LYS A 330 24.12 -22.09 11.88
C LYS A 330 24.31 -20.77 11.13
N THR A 331 23.78 -19.65 11.62
CA THR A 331 23.96 -18.31 11.01
C THR A 331 25.15 -17.53 11.54
N GLY A 332 25.90 -18.08 12.50
CA GLY A 332 27.08 -17.47 13.13
C GLY A 332 28.44 -17.99 12.63
N ARG A 333 28.47 -18.76 11.54
CA ARG A 333 29.70 -19.06 10.78
C ARG A 333 29.51 -18.57 9.34
N GLY A 334 29.51 -17.26 9.19
CA GLY A 334 29.69 -16.56 7.91
C GLY A 334 30.99 -15.79 8.00
#